data_AF-A0A349QUV6-F1
#
_entry.id   AF-A0A349QUV6-F1
#
_cell.length_a   1.000
_cell.length_b   1.000
_cell.length_c   1.000
_cell.angle_alpha   90.00
_cell.angle_beta   90.00
_cell.angle_gamma   90.00
#
_symmetry.space_group_name_H-M   'P 1'
#
loop_
_entity.id
_entity.type
_entity.pdbx_description
1 polymer ?
#
loop_
_entity_poly.entity_id
_entity_poly.type
_entity_poly.pdbx_seq_one_letter_code
_entity_poly.pdbx_strand_id
1 'polypeptide(L)'
;MTPTAIQYDQKHRETASTVVKLNKQVNTLSLSRLFVILGGGALLFYTFQLESLPLVFFCFFGLLFLFAYLVRKQSQLELQKNYFEAYLKVLANEQALAEGKLNMYDHGEHFENGAHPYSSDMDIFGTYSLFAQINRATTKQGIDLLASWLDAPLQSNQIQRNQEASQELENESEWIWDFQAKLLANLNHKLDIKAFLTNYFQDRNFQFGNAFMRFYIKAGPVLFLVVLAGSFFVPKLAGVATLIGLFHILWALAKAGSVSMFSSRIDKIGGVLGSYADAIQSIEDHAWKSIAMQEIAGELKQNRGTASISFAFKKLAGLINNLDARNNVFVGLFLNLL
;
A
#
# COMPACT_ATOMS: atom_id res chain seq x y z
N MET A 1 34.90 -12.93 8.89
CA MET A 1 33.75 -12.38 8.17
C MET A 1 34.27 -11.34 7.18
N THR A 2 33.78 -11.33 5.95
CA THR A 2 34.13 -10.29 4.96
C THR A 2 33.57 -8.93 5.41
N PRO A 3 34.13 -7.79 4.94
CA PRO A 3 33.59 -6.45 5.25
C PRO A 3 32.10 -6.33 4.94
N THR A 4 31.65 -6.91 3.83
CA THR A 4 30.24 -7.00 3.44
C THR A 4 29.42 -7.78 4.48
N ALA A 5 29.87 -8.96 4.92
CA ALA A 5 29.16 -9.73 5.93
C ALA A 5 28.99 -8.98 7.27
N ILE A 6 29.99 -8.17 7.66
CA ILE A 6 29.90 -7.32 8.87
C ILE A 6 28.84 -6.24 8.69
N GLN A 7 28.78 -5.59 7.52
CA GLN A 7 27.78 -4.57 7.20
C GLN A 7 26.35 -5.15 7.27
N TYR A 8 26.12 -6.33 6.68
CA TYR A 8 24.83 -7.01 6.74
C TYR A 8 24.44 -7.38 8.18
N ASP A 9 25.35 -7.93 8.98
CA ASP A 9 25.06 -8.29 10.39
C ASP A 9 24.75 -7.05 11.25
N GLN A 10 25.51 -5.97 11.08
CA GLN A 10 25.23 -4.71 11.78
C GLN A 10 23.83 -4.18 11.42
N LYS A 11 23.52 -4.07 10.13
CA LYS A 11 22.21 -3.58 9.68
C LYS A 11 21.07 -4.49 10.13
N HIS A 12 21.28 -5.80 10.13
CA HIS A 12 20.31 -6.78 10.62
C HIS A 12 20.01 -6.54 12.11
N ARG A 13 21.03 -6.40 12.96
CA ARG A 13 20.84 -6.14 14.41
C ARG A 13 20.14 -4.81 14.68
N GLU A 14 20.54 -3.74 13.99
CA GLU A 14 19.91 -2.43 14.10
C GLU A 14 18.42 -2.49 13.74
N THR A 15 18.11 -3.12 12.62
CA THR A 15 16.74 -3.28 12.11
C THR A 15 15.90 -4.17 13.04
N ALA A 16 16.47 -5.27 13.55
CA ALA A 16 15.82 -6.16 14.50
C ALA A 16 15.46 -5.44 15.80
N SER A 17 16.37 -4.60 16.31
CA SER A 17 16.10 -3.77 17.49
C SER A 17 14.93 -2.79 17.26
N THR A 18 14.81 -2.27 16.04
CA THR A 18 13.75 -1.34 15.63
C THR A 18 12.40 -2.04 15.57
N VAL A 19 12.34 -3.25 14.99
CA VAL A 19 11.13 -4.08 14.98
C VAL A 19 10.67 -4.40 16.40
N VAL A 20 11.57 -4.78 17.32
CA VAL A 20 11.23 -5.04 18.72
C VAL A 20 10.63 -3.80 19.40
N LYS A 21 11.23 -2.61 19.18
CA LYS A 21 10.72 -1.34 19.71
C LYS A 21 9.32 -1.03 19.17
N LEU A 22 9.11 -1.14 17.86
CA LEU A 22 7.82 -0.88 17.21
C LEU A 22 6.75 -1.87 17.69
N ASN A 23 7.08 -3.16 17.78
CA ASN A 23 6.17 -4.18 18.30
C ASN A 23 5.71 -3.88 19.73
N LYS A 24 6.62 -3.41 20.60
CA LYS A 24 6.26 -2.97 21.96
C LYS A 24 5.30 -1.78 21.95
N GLN A 25 5.52 -0.80 21.07
CA GLN A 25 4.64 0.37 20.95
C GLN A 25 3.25 -0.02 20.42
N VAL A 26 3.18 -0.89 19.40
CA VAL A 26 1.92 -1.44 18.87
C VAL A 26 1.14 -2.17 19.96
N ASN A 27 1.80 -3.06 20.71
CA ASN A 27 1.17 -3.79 21.81
C ASN A 27 0.69 -2.86 22.94
N THR A 28 1.46 -1.82 23.26
CA THR A 28 1.07 -0.83 24.27
C THR A 28 -0.19 -0.06 23.85
N LEU A 29 -0.31 0.30 22.57
CA LEU A 29 -1.53 0.94 22.04
C LEU A 29 -2.71 -0.01 22.01
N SER A 30 -2.50 -1.28 21.67
CA SER A 30 -3.54 -2.32 21.73
C SER A 30 -4.09 -2.46 23.15
N LEU A 31 -3.22 -2.51 24.16
CA LEU A 31 -3.62 -2.52 25.57
C LEU A 31 -4.31 -1.22 26.00
N SER A 32 -3.81 -0.07 25.56
CA SER A 32 -4.42 1.23 25.86
C SER A 32 -5.86 1.32 25.32
N ARG A 33 -6.13 0.76 24.14
CA ARG A 33 -7.48 0.67 23.58
C ARG A 33 -8.41 -0.18 24.45
N LEU A 34 -7.92 -1.30 24.98
CA LEU A 34 -8.68 -2.12 25.93
C LEU A 34 -9.06 -1.33 27.18
N PHE A 35 -8.11 -0.59 27.77
CA PHE A 35 -8.39 0.27 28.91
C PHE A 35 -9.37 1.40 28.58
N VAL A 36 -9.29 2.00 27.40
CA VAL A 36 -10.27 3.01 26.95
C VAL A 36 -11.66 2.41 26.79
N ILE A 37 -11.80 1.19 26.29
CA ILE A 37 -13.11 0.52 26.17
C ILE A 37 -13.68 0.22 27.57
N LEU A 38 -12.90 -0.42 28.44
CA LEU A 38 -13.36 -0.83 29.77
C LEU A 38 -13.62 0.39 30.68
N GLY A 39 -12.64 1.29 30.78
CA GLY A 39 -12.74 2.51 31.58
C GLY A 39 -13.75 3.50 31.00
N GLY A 40 -13.84 3.60 29.68
CA GLY A 40 -14.83 4.41 28.98
C GLY A 40 -16.25 3.89 29.19
N GLY A 41 -16.46 2.57 29.18
CA GLY A 41 -17.75 1.96 29.49
C GLY A 41 -18.20 2.26 30.92
N ALA A 42 -17.30 2.12 31.90
CA ALA A 42 -17.56 2.49 33.29
C ALA A 42 -17.85 3.99 33.47
N LEU A 43 -17.08 4.85 32.80
CA LEU A 43 -17.30 6.30 32.81
C LEU A 43 -18.66 6.65 32.23
N LEU A 44 -19.03 6.08 31.07
CA LEU A 44 -20.33 6.30 30.46
C LEU A 44 -21.45 5.86 31.40
N PHE A 45 -21.36 4.65 31.96
CA PHE A 45 -22.33 4.14 32.93
C PHE A 45 -22.51 5.09 34.13
N TYR A 46 -21.41 5.59 34.69
CA TYR A 46 -21.46 6.58 35.78
C TYR A 46 -22.12 7.89 35.34
N THR A 47 -21.76 8.43 34.16
CA THR A 47 -22.39 9.66 33.66
C THR A 47 -23.88 9.51 33.35
N PHE A 48 -24.32 8.31 32.95
CA PHE A 48 -25.73 8.01 32.78
C PHE A 48 -26.50 8.06 34.11
N GLN A 49 -25.90 7.62 35.22
CA GLN A 49 -26.51 7.71 36.55
C GLN A 49 -26.66 9.15 37.07
N LEU A 50 -25.85 10.09 36.54
CA LEU A 50 -25.97 11.51 36.88
C LEU A 50 -27.12 12.22 36.12
N GLU A 51 -27.85 11.49 35.27
CA GLU A 51 -28.98 11.98 34.46
C GLU A 51 -28.66 13.21 33.58
N SER A 52 -27.36 13.49 33.35
CA SER A 52 -26.89 14.63 32.57
C SER A 52 -26.58 14.21 31.15
N LEU A 53 -27.56 14.34 30.25
CA LEU A 53 -27.37 14.05 28.83
C LEU A 53 -26.19 14.82 28.19
N PRO A 54 -25.96 16.12 28.47
CA PRO A 54 -24.79 16.83 27.92
C PRO A 54 -23.46 16.19 28.33
N LEU A 55 -23.35 15.72 29.58
CA LEU A 55 -22.15 15.08 30.10
C LEU A 55 -21.91 13.73 29.43
N VAL A 56 -22.97 12.93 29.25
CA VAL A 56 -22.90 11.65 28.53
C VAL A 56 -22.42 11.85 27.10
N PHE A 57 -22.98 12.81 26.35
CA PHE A 57 -22.54 13.11 25.00
C PHE A 57 -21.09 13.58 24.94
N PHE A 58 -20.70 14.48 25.85
CA PHE A 58 -19.32 14.96 25.92
C PHE A 58 -18.33 13.81 26.16
N CYS A 59 -18.61 12.93 27.13
CA CYS A 59 -17.79 11.76 27.41
C CYS A 59 -17.78 10.76 26.24
N PHE A 60 -18.93 10.50 25.62
CA PHE A 60 -19.04 9.59 24.48
C PHE A 60 -18.19 10.05 23.29
N PHE A 61 -18.35 11.30 22.86
CA PHE A 61 -17.56 11.84 21.75
C PHE A 61 -16.08 11.95 22.12
N GLY A 62 -15.75 12.34 23.36
CA GLY A 62 -14.37 12.35 23.85
C GLY A 62 -13.70 10.97 23.77
N LEU A 63 -14.39 9.92 24.23
CA LEU A 63 -13.92 8.54 24.14
C LEU A 63 -13.81 8.06 22.68
N LEU A 64 -14.78 8.42 21.83
CA LEU A 64 -14.77 8.08 20.42
C LEU A 64 -13.57 8.69 19.69
N PHE A 65 -13.29 9.98 19.90
CA PHE A 65 -12.12 10.65 19.31
C PHE A 65 -10.81 10.09 19.86
N LEU A 66 -10.73 9.82 21.16
CA LEU A 66 -9.55 9.18 21.76
C LEU A 66 -9.31 7.79 21.15
N PHE A 67 -10.36 6.98 21.02
CA PHE A 67 -10.26 5.64 20.43
C PHE A 67 -9.84 5.71 18.96
N ALA A 68 -10.45 6.60 18.18
CA ALA A 68 -10.09 6.81 16.77
C ALA A 68 -8.61 7.26 16.62
N TYR A 69 -8.14 8.14 17.49
CA TYR A 69 -6.73 8.56 17.54
C TYR A 69 -5.80 7.37 17.84
N LEU A 70 -6.12 6.54 18.85
CA LEU A 70 -5.32 5.36 19.19
C LEU A 70 -5.26 4.37 18.03
N VAL A 71 -6.39 4.10 17.37
CA VAL A 71 -6.46 3.22 16.19
C VAL A 71 -5.59 3.77 15.05
N ARG A 72 -5.69 5.06 14.74
CA ARG A 72 -4.87 5.71 13.70
C ARG A 72 -3.38 5.59 14.02
N LYS A 73 -2.99 5.90 15.26
CA LYS A 73 -1.59 5.82 15.70
C LYS A 73 -1.05 4.39 15.64
N GLN A 74 -1.85 3.41 16.06
CA GLN A 74 -1.49 2.00 15.98
C GLN A 74 -1.28 1.57 14.53
N SER A 75 -2.20 1.91 13.64
CA SER A 75 -2.09 1.59 12.20
C SER A 75 -0.84 2.19 11.55
N GLN A 76 -0.44 3.40 11.92
CA GLN A 76 0.81 4.01 11.45
C GLN A 76 2.05 3.25 11.93
N LEU A 77 2.08 2.85 13.20
CA LEU A 77 3.19 2.07 13.75
C LEU A 77 3.25 0.65 13.18
N GLU A 78 2.10 0.03 12.92
CA GLU A 78 2.02 -1.26 12.23
C GLU A 78 2.60 -1.17 10.82
N LEU A 79 2.28 -0.11 10.06
CA LEU A 79 2.86 0.10 8.73
C LEU A 79 4.39 0.21 8.79
N GLN A 80 4.93 0.99 9.74
CA GLN A 80 6.37 1.10 9.95
C GLN A 80 6.99 -0.24 10.35
N LYS A 81 6.33 -0.98 11.26
CA LYS A 81 6.79 -2.30 11.71
C LYS A 81 6.85 -3.28 10.53
N ASN A 82 5.80 -3.34 9.72
CA ASN A 82 5.73 -4.21 8.55
C ASN A 82 6.84 -3.90 7.54
N TYR A 83 7.15 -2.61 7.32
CA TYR A 83 8.28 -2.20 6.48
C TYR A 83 9.62 -2.73 7.02
N PHE A 84 9.91 -2.56 8.31
CA PHE A 84 11.17 -3.04 8.89
C PHE A 84 11.24 -4.57 9.01
N GLU A 85 10.10 -5.26 9.18
CA GLU A 85 10.02 -6.72 9.09
C GLU A 85 10.33 -7.20 7.66
N ALA A 86 9.84 -6.50 6.63
CA ALA A 86 10.20 -6.76 5.25
C ALA A 86 11.69 -6.52 4.99
N TYR A 87 12.24 -5.43 5.51
CA TYR A 87 13.66 -5.12 5.42
C TYR A 87 14.55 -6.20 6.06
N LEU A 88 14.17 -6.69 7.26
CA LEU A 88 14.85 -7.82 7.89
C LEU A 88 14.80 -9.08 7.03
N LYS A 89 13.65 -9.36 6.43
CA LYS A 89 13.48 -10.53 5.58
C LYS A 89 14.38 -10.46 4.33
N VAL A 90 14.56 -9.28 3.75
CA VAL A 90 15.53 -9.04 2.66
C VAL A 90 16.95 -9.32 3.14
N LEU A 91 17.38 -8.72 4.26
CA LEU A 91 18.73 -8.93 4.79
C LEU A 91 19.01 -10.40 5.10
N ALA A 92 18.05 -11.08 5.74
CA ALA A 92 18.15 -12.50 6.07
C ALA A 92 18.24 -13.37 4.81
N ASN A 93 17.51 -13.01 3.74
CA ASN A 93 17.59 -13.70 2.46
C ASN A 93 18.98 -13.57 1.82
N GLU A 94 19.53 -12.36 1.75
CA GLU A 94 20.86 -12.16 1.15
C GLU A 94 21.98 -12.84 1.97
N GLN A 95 21.87 -12.85 3.30
CA GLN A 95 22.76 -13.63 4.16
C GLN A 95 22.62 -15.14 3.92
N ALA A 96 21.39 -15.64 3.79
CA ALA A 96 21.11 -17.05 3.52
C ALA A 96 21.66 -17.47 2.14
N LEU A 97 21.49 -16.64 1.10
CA LEU A 97 22.06 -16.87 -0.23
C LEU A 97 23.58 -16.94 -0.20
N ALA A 98 24.24 -16.06 0.55
CA ALA A 98 25.70 -16.12 0.73
C ALA A 98 26.18 -17.42 1.41
N GLU A 99 25.30 -18.08 2.17
CA GLU A 99 25.54 -19.38 2.80
C GLU A 99 25.10 -20.57 1.93
N GLY A 100 24.65 -20.34 0.69
CA GLY A 100 24.19 -21.38 -0.23
C GLY A 100 22.80 -21.93 0.09
N LYS A 101 21.99 -21.21 0.87
CA LYS A 101 20.59 -21.56 1.15
C LYS A 101 19.67 -21.06 0.02
N LEU A 102 18.42 -21.51 0.06
CA LEU A 102 17.41 -21.18 -0.96
C LEU A 102 17.03 -19.70 -0.95
N ASN A 103 16.76 -19.17 -2.14
CA ASN A 103 16.23 -17.83 -2.32
C ASN A 103 14.74 -17.78 -1.92
N MET A 104 14.29 -16.67 -1.34
CA MET A 104 12.86 -16.45 -1.09
C MET A 104 12.08 -16.00 -2.34
N TYR A 105 12.78 -15.53 -3.38
CA TYR A 105 12.19 -15.08 -4.64
C TYR A 105 11.82 -16.26 -5.56
N ASP A 106 11.22 -15.97 -6.71
CA ASP A 106 10.89 -16.99 -7.72
C ASP A 106 12.17 -17.68 -8.24
N HIS A 107 12.12 -19.00 -8.39
CA HIS A 107 13.23 -19.84 -8.86
C HIS A 107 13.20 -20.08 -10.39
N GLY A 108 12.17 -19.62 -11.08
CA GLY A 108 12.07 -19.66 -12.54
C GLY A 108 11.68 -21.02 -13.13
N GLU A 109 11.26 -21.99 -12.30
CA GLU A 109 10.89 -23.35 -12.75
C GLU A 109 9.88 -23.37 -13.91
N HIS A 110 8.98 -22.38 -13.97
CA HIS A 110 7.98 -22.25 -15.03
C HIS A 110 8.53 -21.72 -16.36
N PHE A 111 9.81 -21.33 -16.42
CA PHE A 111 10.52 -20.98 -17.65
C PHE A 111 11.38 -22.13 -18.19
N GLU A 112 11.48 -23.25 -17.46
CA GLU A 112 12.25 -24.40 -17.93
C GLU A 112 11.72 -24.91 -19.27
N ASN A 113 12.63 -25.03 -20.24
CA ASN A 113 12.35 -25.59 -21.55
C ASN A 113 13.41 -26.62 -21.91
N GLY A 114 13.06 -27.90 -21.82
CA GLY A 114 13.98 -29.01 -22.14
C GLY A 114 14.39 -29.08 -23.61
N ALA A 115 13.76 -28.32 -24.51
CA ALA A 115 14.18 -28.19 -25.91
C ALA A 115 15.14 -27.01 -26.14
N HIS A 116 15.46 -26.23 -25.10
CA HIS A 116 16.32 -25.06 -25.23
C HIS A 116 17.79 -25.46 -25.42
N PRO A 117 18.54 -24.80 -26.33
CA PRO A 117 19.90 -25.23 -26.68
C PRO A 117 20.91 -25.31 -25.53
N TYR A 118 20.67 -24.57 -24.44
CA TYR A 118 21.61 -24.49 -23.30
C TYR A 118 20.95 -24.39 -21.92
N SER A 119 19.62 -24.24 -21.84
CA SER A 119 18.97 -23.88 -20.56
C SER A 119 19.11 -24.99 -19.52
N SER A 120 19.01 -26.25 -19.96
CA SER A 120 19.13 -27.42 -19.09
C SER A 120 20.60 -27.71 -18.75
N ASP A 121 21.51 -27.59 -19.70
CA ASP A 121 22.94 -27.90 -19.47
C ASP A 121 23.63 -26.87 -18.55
N MET A 122 23.18 -25.62 -18.56
CA MET A 122 23.75 -24.54 -17.74
C MET A 122 22.95 -24.26 -16.45
N ASP A 123 21.98 -25.10 -16.10
CA ASP A 123 21.10 -24.91 -14.93
C ASP A 123 20.58 -23.45 -14.84
N ILE A 124 19.98 -22.95 -15.93
CA ILE A 124 19.55 -21.55 -16.03
C ILE A 124 18.32 -21.26 -15.15
N PHE A 125 17.37 -22.19 -15.10
CA PHE A 125 16.13 -22.09 -14.33
C PHE A 125 16.01 -23.26 -13.36
N GLY A 126 15.25 -23.07 -12.27
CA GLY A 126 15.05 -24.08 -11.23
C GLY A 126 15.55 -23.66 -9.85
N THR A 127 15.30 -24.48 -8.83
CA THR A 127 15.55 -24.15 -7.41
C THR A 127 17.02 -23.76 -7.09
N TYR A 128 18.01 -24.40 -7.72
CA TYR A 128 19.44 -24.14 -7.50
C TYR A 128 20.14 -23.48 -8.70
N SER A 129 19.35 -22.85 -9.56
CA SER A 129 19.78 -22.31 -10.86
C SER A 129 20.45 -20.94 -10.78
N LEU A 130 21.04 -20.51 -11.90
CA LEU A 130 21.52 -19.14 -12.07
C LEU A 130 20.39 -18.12 -11.85
N PHE A 131 19.20 -18.35 -12.41
CA PHE A 131 18.05 -17.47 -12.21
C PHE A 131 17.70 -17.32 -10.73
N ALA A 132 17.65 -18.44 -9.99
CA ALA A 132 17.41 -18.43 -8.56
C ALA A 132 18.47 -17.66 -7.77
N GLN A 133 19.74 -17.67 -8.19
CA GLN A 133 20.82 -16.94 -7.52
C GLN A 133 20.75 -15.43 -7.77
N ILE A 134 20.28 -15.00 -8.95
CA ILE A 134 20.31 -13.59 -9.34
C ILE A 134 18.97 -12.86 -9.11
N ASN A 135 17.85 -13.57 -9.07
CA ASN A 135 16.52 -12.98 -9.01
C ASN A 135 16.20 -12.29 -7.66
N ARG A 136 15.84 -10.99 -7.74
CA ARG A 136 15.27 -10.18 -6.65
C ARG A 136 13.94 -9.53 -7.04
N ALA A 137 13.36 -9.91 -8.18
CA ALA A 137 12.13 -9.34 -8.68
C ALA A 137 10.91 -9.92 -7.95
N THR A 138 10.00 -9.05 -7.51
CA THR A 138 8.69 -9.43 -6.96
C THR A 138 7.54 -9.16 -7.92
N THR A 139 7.80 -8.44 -9.01
CA THR A 139 6.81 -8.10 -10.02
C THR A 139 6.83 -9.14 -11.13
N LYS A 140 5.66 -9.48 -11.68
CA LYS A 140 5.59 -10.43 -12.79
C LYS A 140 6.43 -9.95 -13.98
N GLN A 141 6.33 -8.67 -14.34
CA GLN A 141 7.06 -8.11 -15.47
C GLN A 141 8.57 -8.10 -15.22
N GLY A 142 9.03 -7.90 -13.98
CA GLY A 142 10.45 -7.98 -13.65
C GLY A 142 11.00 -9.40 -13.70
N ILE A 143 10.22 -10.38 -13.21
CA ILE A 143 10.54 -11.81 -13.30
C ILE A 143 10.64 -12.24 -14.77
N ASP A 144 9.62 -11.92 -15.58
CA ASP A 144 9.57 -12.24 -17.00
C ASP A 144 10.72 -11.56 -17.77
N LEU A 145 11.05 -10.30 -17.44
CA LEU A 145 12.16 -9.56 -18.07
C LEU A 145 13.51 -10.22 -17.78
N LEU A 146 13.78 -10.56 -16.52
CA LEU A 146 15.02 -11.25 -16.15
C LEU A 146 15.12 -12.62 -16.82
N ALA A 147 14.02 -13.38 -16.87
CA ALA A 147 13.98 -14.67 -17.56
C ALA A 147 14.32 -14.50 -19.05
N SER A 148 13.74 -13.50 -19.71
CA SER A 148 14.03 -13.21 -21.13
C SER A 148 15.50 -12.88 -21.40
N TRP A 149 16.21 -12.30 -20.42
CA TRP A 149 17.65 -12.00 -20.53
C TRP A 149 18.53 -13.25 -20.41
N LEU A 150 18.05 -14.30 -19.73
CA LEU A 150 18.76 -15.57 -19.63
C LEU A 150 18.39 -16.55 -20.75
N ASP A 151 17.17 -16.43 -21.29
CA ASP A 151 16.65 -17.28 -22.35
C ASP A 151 17.29 -16.97 -23.73
N ALA A 152 17.73 -15.72 -23.96
CA ALA A 152 18.39 -15.33 -25.19
C ALA A 152 19.50 -14.29 -24.99
N PRO A 153 20.57 -14.30 -25.81
CA PRO A 153 21.64 -13.32 -25.72
C PRO A 153 21.13 -11.91 -26.04
N LEU A 154 21.55 -10.95 -25.22
CA LEU A 154 21.25 -9.53 -25.41
C LEU A 154 22.15 -8.89 -26.48
N GLN A 155 21.67 -7.80 -27.06
CA GLN A 155 22.48 -6.96 -27.94
C GLN A 155 23.61 -6.29 -27.14
N SER A 156 24.78 -6.09 -27.77
CA SER A 156 25.99 -5.58 -27.10
C SER A 156 25.78 -4.25 -26.38
N ASN A 157 24.98 -3.34 -26.95
CA ASN A 157 24.65 -2.07 -26.32
C ASN A 157 23.83 -2.25 -25.03
N GLN A 158 22.90 -3.19 -25.00
CA GLN A 158 22.08 -3.47 -23.82
C GLN A 158 22.92 -4.15 -22.72
N ILE A 159 23.86 -5.03 -23.09
CA ILE A 159 24.80 -5.63 -22.15
C ILE A 159 25.61 -4.55 -21.45
N GLN A 160 26.19 -3.61 -22.21
CA GLN A 160 26.98 -2.52 -21.65
C GLN A 160 26.14 -1.64 -20.70
N ARG A 161 24.91 -1.26 -21.10
CA ARG A 161 24.00 -0.49 -20.23
C ARG A 161 23.67 -1.22 -18.92
N ASN A 162 23.43 -2.53 -18.98
CA ASN A 162 23.17 -3.34 -17.80
C ASN A 162 24.39 -3.44 -16.89
N GLN A 163 25.60 -3.57 -17.45
CA GLN A 163 26.85 -3.60 -16.69
C GLN A 163 27.12 -2.26 -15.99
N GLU A 164 26.93 -1.14 -16.68
CA GLU A 164 27.07 0.20 -16.10
C GLU A 164 26.09 0.41 -14.94
N ALA A 165 24.82 0.02 -15.12
CA ALA A 165 23.82 0.10 -14.05
C ALA A 165 24.17 -0.82 -12.86
N SER A 166 24.63 -2.04 -13.12
CA SER A 166 25.03 -2.99 -12.07
C SER A 166 26.25 -2.50 -11.28
N GLN A 167 27.22 -1.87 -11.95
CA GLN A 167 28.42 -1.33 -11.32
C GLN A 167 28.10 -0.12 -10.43
N GLU A 168 27.16 0.73 -10.85
CA GLU A 168 26.68 1.82 -10.00
C GLU A 168 26.02 1.28 -8.72
N LEU A 169 25.14 0.28 -8.86
CA LEU A 169 24.40 -0.31 -7.75
C LEU A 169 25.27 -1.06 -6.74
N GLU A 170 26.48 -1.51 -7.11
CA GLU A 170 27.41 -2.22 -6.22
C GLU A 170 27.65 -1.45 -4.90
N ASN A 171 27.70 -0.13 -4.95
CA ASN A 171 27.96 0.73 -3.80
C ASN A 171 26.68 1.23 -3.09
N GLU A 172 25.50 0.85 -3.57
CA GLU A 172 24.20 1.37 -3.11
C GLU A 172 23.41 0.33 -2.29
N SER A 173 24.11 -0.42 -1.44
CA SER A 173 23.52 -1.55 -0.68
C SER A 173 22.28 -1.15 0.14
N GLU A 174 22.31 -0.01 0.85
CA GLU A 174 21.16 0.42 1.65
C GLU A 174 19.93 0.75 0.78
N TRP A 175 20.16 1.36 -0.39
CA TRP A 175 19.11 1.66 -1.36
C TRP A 175 18.53 0.36 -1.93
N ILE A 176 19.37 -0.63 -2.26
CA ILE A 176 18.92 -1.94 -2.76
C ILE A 176 18.02 -2.62 -1.72
N TRP A 177 18.43 -2.66 -0.45
CA TRP A 177 17.64 -3.31 0.60
C TRP A 177 16.30 -2.60 0.83
N ASP A 178 16.31 -1.25 0.84
CA ASP A 178 15.10 -0.43 0.95
C ASP A 178 14.15 -0.63 -0.24
N PHE A 179 14.68 -0.63 -1.46
CA PHE A 179 13.93 -0.87 -2.69
C PHE A 179 13.26 -2.25 -2.69
N GLN A 180 14.02 -3.30 -2.32
CA GLN A 180 13.48 -4.65 -2.19
C GLN A 180 12.41 -4.72 -1.09
N ALA A 181 12.64 -4.10 0.07
CA ALA A 181 11.71 -4.10 1.20
C ALA A 181 10.35 -3.47 0.83
N LYS A 182 10.37 -2.34 0.10
CA LYS A 182 9.15 -1.65 -0.39
C LYS A 182 8.29 -2.53 -1.30
N LEU A 183 8.92 -3.39 -2.09
CA LEU A 183 8.26 -4.28 -3.04
C LEU A 183 7.99 -5.69 -2.49
N LEU A 184 8.49 -6.03 -1.30
CA LEU A 184 8.43 -7.40 -0.78
C LEU A 184 6.99 -7.87 -0.49
N ALA A 185 6.10 -6.95 -0.11
CA ALA A 185 4.68 -7.27 0.08
C ALA A 185 4.02 -7.85 -1.20
N ASN A 186 4.57 -7.55 -2.38
CA ASN A 186 4.08 -8.03 -3.66
C ASN A 186 4.58 -9.44 -4.01
N LEU A 187 5.50 -10.02 -3.25
CA LEU A 187 6.10 -11.33 -3.54
C LEU A 187 5.03 -12.44 -3.76
N ASN A 188 3.99 -12.43 -2.92
CA ASN A 188 2.87 -13.38 -3.01
C ASN A 188 1.71 -12.88 -3.89
N HIS A 189 1.80 -11.65 -4.39
CA HIS A 189 0.79 -10.97 -5.18
C HIS A 189 1.39 -10.57 -6.54
N LYS A 190 1.70 -11.58 -7.36
CA LYS A 190 2.17 -11.42 -8.75
C LYS A 190 1.06 -10.94 -9.70
N LEU A 191 0.34 -9.90 -9.28
CA LEU A 191 -0.65 -9.23 -10.09
C LEU A 191 0.06 -8.58 -11.27
N ASP A 192 -0.42 -8.89 -12.48
CA ASP A 192 -0.03 -8.17 -13.67
C ASP A 192 -0.70 -6.80 -13.66
N ILE A 193 -0.03 -5.80 -13.07
CA ILE A 193 -0.54 -4.43 -13.00
C ILE A 193 -0.79 -3.87 -14.39
N LYS A 194 0.05 -4.18 -15.38
CA LYS A 194 -0.13 -3.69 -16.75
C LYS A 194 -1.42 -4.24 -17.34
N ALA A 195 -1.65 -5.54 -17.25
CA ALA A 195 -2.89 -6.17 -17.70
C ALA A 195 -4.09 -5.64 -16.92
N PHE A 196 -3.96 -5.49 -15.59
CA PHE A 196 -5.00 -4.89 -14.76
C PHE A 196 -5.37 -3.49 -15.23
N LEU A 197 -4.41 -2.56 -15.31
CA LEU A 197 -4.67 -1.17 -15.72
C LEU A 197 -5.25 -1.12 -17.14
N THR A 198 -4.73 -1.93 -18.06
CA THR A 198 -5.21 -1.97 -19.45
C THR A 198 -6.66 -2.45 -19.51
N ASN A 199 -6.97 -3.58 -18.88
CA ASN A 199 -8.33 -4.14 -18.87
C ASN A 199 -9.30 -3.23 -18.10
N TYR A 200 -8.86 -2.67 -16.98
CA TYR A 200 -9.66 -1.82 -16.10
C TYR A 200 -10.05 -0.50 -16.75
N PHE A 201 -9.13 0.19 -17.44
CA PHE A 201 -9.44 1.46 -18.11
C PHE A 201 -10.15 1.28 -19.46
N GLN A 202 -10.09 0.09 -20.07
CA GLN A 202 -10.77 -0.18 -21.35
C GLN A 202 -12.21 -0.69 -21.18
N ASP A 203 -12.55 -1.27 -20.03
CA ASP A 203 -13.89 -1.77 -19.79
C ASP A 203 -14.88 -0.61 -19.53
N ARG A 204 -15.74 -0.37 -20.52
CA ARG A 204 -16.77 0.68 -20.50
C ARG A 204 -17.89 0.39 -19.48
N ASN A 205 -17.96 -0.81 -18.92
CA ASN A 205 -18.91 -1.15 -17.85
C ASN A 205 -18.58 -0.46 -16.51
N PHE A 206 -17.41 0.18 -16.39
CA PHE A 206 -16.99 0.94 -15.20
C PHE A 206 -17.53 2.38 -15.13
N GLN A 207 -18.54 2.75 -15.94
CA GLN A 207 -19.21 4.05 -15.81
C GLN A 207 -20.13 4.10 -14.58
N PHE A 208 -19.54 4.06 -13.38
CA PHE A 208 -20.24 4.33 -12.14
C PHE A 208 -20.30 5.85 -11.91
N GLY A 209 -21.52 6.39 -11.85
CA GLY A 209 -21.78 7.79 -11.53
C GLY A 209 -22.23 8.64 -12.72
N ASN A 210 -23.31 9.40 -12.53
CA ASN A 210 -23.82 10.37 -13.50
C ASN A 210 -23.50 11.82 -13.05
N ALA A 211 -23.83 12.80 -13.90
CA ALA A 211 -23.60 14.21 -13.59
C ALA A 211 -24.31 14.64 -12.28
N PHE A 212 -25.51 14.11 -12.03
CA PHE A 212 -26.26 14.34 -10.80
C PHE A 212 -25.50 13.84 -9.56
N MET A 213 -24.95 12.62 -9.58
CA MET A 213 -24.19 12.05 -8.45
C MET A 213 -22.95 12.88 -8.15
N ARG A 214 -22.22 13.34 -9.16
CA ARG A 214 -21.04 14.21 -8.97
C ARG A 214 -21.38 15.56 -8.34
N PHE A 215 -22.55 16.12 -8.68
CA PHE A 215 -23.05 17.33 -8.04
C PHE A 215 -23.54 17.05 -6.61
N TYR A 216 -24.34 16.00 -6.44
CA TYR A 216 -24.97 15.64 -5.17
C TYR A 216 -23.96 15.31 -4.08
N ILE A 217 -22.89 14.56 -4.38
CA ILE A 217 -21.84 14.24 -3.40
C ILE A 217 -21.18 15.51 -2.83
N LYS A 218 -21.15 16.62 -3.58
CA LYS A 218 -20.60 17.90 -3.10
C LYS A 218 -21.64 18.78 -2.42
N ALA A 219 -22.85 18.83 -2.98
CA ALA A 219 -23.88 19.77 -2.55
C ALA A 219 -24.79 19.22 -1.44
N GLY A 220 -25.08 17.92 -1.45
CA GLY A 220 -26.02 17.26 -0.54
C GLY A 220 -25.63 17.39 0.94
N PRO A 221 -24.40 17.03 1.34
CA PRO A 221 -23.93 17.15 2.72
C PRO A 221 -23.94 18.60 3.22
N VAL A 222 -23.49 19.54 2.37
CA VAL A 222 -23.52 20.98 2.68
C VAL A 222 -24.95 21.46 2.88
N LEU A 223 -25.87 21.07 1.99
CA LEU A 223 -27.29 21.42 2.10
C LEU A 223 -27.88 20.84 3.40
N PHE A 224 -27.58 19.60 3.74
CA PHE A 224 -28.03 18.98 4.99
C PHE A 224 -27.55 19.77 6.20
N LEU A 225 -26.26 20.11 6.28
CA LEU A 225 -25.69 20.88 7.39
C LEU A 225 -26.29 22.28 7.50
N VAL A 226 -26.50 22.97 6.38
CA VAL A 226 -27.12 24.31 6.36
C VAL A 226 -28.57 24.26 6.85
N VAL A 227 -29.37 23.29 6.38
CA VAL A 227 -30.78 23.14 6.80
C VAL A 227 -30.87 22.70 8.26
N LEU A 228 -29.96 21.82 8.70
CA LEU A 228 -29.86 21.42 10.10
C LEU A 228 -29.50 22.60 11.01
N ALA A 229 -28.52 23.42 10.64
CA ALA A 229 -28.18 24.63 11.36
C ALA A 229 -29.33 25.65 11.38
N GLY A 230 -30.04 25.80 10.26
CA GLY A 230 -31.24 26.65 10.17
C GLY A 230 -32.39 26.18 11.08
N SER A 231 -32.47 24.88 11.37
CA SER A 231 -33.53 24.32 12.21
C SER A 231 -33.50 24.80 13.67
N PHE A 232 -32.35 25.29 14.16
CA PHE A 232 -32.24 25.92 15.47
C PHE A 232 -32.98 27.27 15.56
N PHE A 233 -33.19 27.94 14.42
CA PHE A 233 -33.88 29.23 14.35
C PHE A 233 -35.32 29.10 13.83
N VAL A 234 -35.57 28.12 12.95
CA VAL A 234 -36.88 27.89 12.33
C VAL A 234 -37.29 26.43 12.52
N PRO A 235 -38.17 26.10 13.48
CA PRO A 235 -38.51 24.71 13.84
C PRO A 235 -39.04 23.86 12.67
N LYS A 236 -39.72 24.46 11.69
CA LYS A 236 -40.21 23.75 10.49
C LYS A 236 -39.07 23.17 9.63
N LEU A 237 -37.86 23.74 9.69
CA LEU A 237 -36.71 23.22 8.96
C LEU A 237 -36.19 21.90 9.55
N ALA A 238 -36.55 21.55 10.79
CA ALA A 238 -36.17 20.26 11.37
C ALA A 238 -36.75 19.09 10.55
N GLY A 239 -38.02 19.16 10.16
CA GLY A 239 -38.64 18.15 9.31
C GLY A 239 -38.00 18.05 7.93
N VAL A 240 -37.58 19.18 7.36
CA VAL A 240 -36.85 19.22 6.08
C VAL A 240 -35.47 18.59 6.22
N ALA A 241 -34.73 18.90 7.30
CA ALA A 241 -33.45 18.28 7.60
C ALA A 241 -33.59 16.76 7.75
N THR A 242 -34.63 16.28 8.44
CA THR A 242 -34.91 14.85 8.59
C THR A 242 -35.15 14.18 7.24
N LEU A 243 -35.94 14.78 6.35
CA LEU A 243 -36.18 14.23 5.01
C LEU A 243 -34.91 14.18 4.16
N ILE A 244 -34.09 15.23 4.20
CA ILE A 244 -32.81 15.27 3.49
C ILE A 244 -31.85 14.21 4.04
N GLY A 245 -31.77 14.06 5.37
CA GLY A 245 -30.95 13.05 6.03
C GLY A 245 -31.40 11.63 5.69
N LEU A 246 -32.72 11.38 5.70
CA LEU A 246 -33.28 10.08 5.31
C LEU A 246 -32.99 9.77 3.83
N PHE A 247 -33.10 10.77 2.95
CA PHE A 247 -32.73 10.60 1.55
C PHE A 247 -31.24 10.27 1.38
N HIS A 248 -30.34 10.92 2.13
CA HIS A 248 -28.91 10.58 2.11
C HIS A 248 -28.66 9.12 2.47
N ILE A 249 -29.27 8.64 3.57
CA ILE A 249 -29.12 7.26 4.04
C ILE A 249 -29.67 6.28 3.00
N LEU A 250 -30.90 6.50 2.53
CA LEU A 250 -31.56 5.60 1.57
C LEU A 250 -30.82 5.56 0.22
N TRP A 251 -30.33 6.71 -0.25
CA TRP A 251 -29.56 6.79 -1.49
C TRP A 251 -28.21 6.08 -1.37
N ALA A 252 -27.50 6.26 -0.25
CA ALA A 252 -26.26 5.55 0.03
C ALA A 252 -26.47 4.02 0.06
N LEU A 253 -27.53 3.56 0.74
CA LEU A 253 -27.91 2.14 0.78
C LEU A 253 -28.26 1.60 -0.61
N ALA A 254 -29.04 2.33 -1.41
CA ALA A 254 -29.42 1.94 -2.77
C ALA A 254 -28.21 1.80 -3.71
N LYS A 255 -27.10 2.51 -3.43
CA LYS A 255 -25.85 2.41 -4.21
C LYS A 255 -24.79 1.51 -3.58
N ALA A 256 -24.99 1.05 -2.35
CA ALA A 256 -24.03 0.23 -1.63
C ALA A 256 -23.62 -1.03 -2.42
N GLY A 257 -24.57 -1.72 -3.05
CA GLY A 257 -24.28 -2.92 -3.86
C GLY A 257 -23.39 -2.65 -5.08
N SER A 258 -23.69 -1.59 -5.85
CA SER A 258 -22.88 -1.21 -7.01
C SER A 258 -21.47 -0.78 -6.60
N VAL A 259 -21.34 -0.02 -5.51
CA VAL A 259 -20.02 0.40 -5.04
C VAL A 259 -19.26 -0.76 -4.37
N SER A 260 -19.94 -1.72 -3.75
CA SER A 260 -19.31 -2.93 -3.20
C SER A 260 -18.75 -3.82 -4.30
N MET A 261 -19.48 -4.02 -5.41
CA MET A 261 -18.95 -4.73 -6.58
C MET A 261 -17.76 -4.02 -7.23
N PHE A 262 -17.75 -2.68 -7.19
CA PHE A 262 -16.63 -1.89 -7.67
C PHE A 262 -15.41 -2.04 -6.74
N SER A 263 -15.62 -1.93 -5.42
CA SER A 263 -14.59 -2.12 -4.39
C SER A 263 -13.96 -3.51 -4.49
N SER A 264 -14.75 -4.58 -4.47
CA SER A 264 -14.23 -5.95 -4.37
C SER A 264 -13.32 -6.40 -5.52
N ARG A 265 -13.39 -5.73 -6.68
CA ARG A 265 -12.51 -5.95 -7.84
C ARG A 265 -11.17 -5.21 -7.73
N ILE A 266 -11.04 -4.28 -6.80
CA ILE A 266 -9.93 -3.32 -6.65
C ILE A 266 -9.32 -3.36 -5.23
N ASP A 267 -10.00 -3.92 -4.22
CA ASP A 267 -9.60 -3.96 -2.80
C ASP A 267 -8.14 -4.41 -2.57
N LYS A 268 -7.59 -5.30 -3.41
CA LYS A 268 -6.20 -5.79 -3.26
C LYS A 268 -5.14 -4.97 -3.99
N ILE A 269 -5.57 -3.97 -4.76
CA ILE A 269 -4.72 -3.25 -5.71
C ILE A 269 -4.17 -1.97 -5.10
N GLY A 270 -4.90 -1.36 -4.16
CA GLY A 270 -4.45 -0.15 -3.47
C GLY A 270 -3.10 -0.34 -2.78
N GLY A 271 -2.93 -1.46 -2.06
CA GLY A 271 -1.65 -1.81 -1.43
C GLY A 271 -0.52 -2.03 -2.45
N VAL A 272 -0.78 -2.80 -3.50
CA VAL A 272 0.20 -3.09 -4.56
C VAL A 272 0.65 -1.81 -5.27
N LEU A 273 -0.30 -0.94 -5.66
CA LEU A 273 0.00 0.34 -6.29
C LEU A 273 0.77 1.29 -5.35
N GLY A 274 0.47 1.25 -4.05
CA GLY A 274 1.22 1.97 -3.02
C GLY A 274 2.68 1.53 -2.97
N SER A 275 2.94 0.22 -2.91
CA SER A 275 4.30 -0.34 -2.96
C SER A 275 5.05 0.04 -4.25
N TYR A 276 4.37 0.02 -5.41
CA TYR A 276 4.97 0.48 -6.66
C TYR A 276 5.28 1.98 -6.62
N ALA A 277 4.37 2.80 -6.08
CA ALA A 277 4.60 4.22 -5.94
C ALA A 277 5.84 4.52 -5.10
N ASP A 278 5.99 3.86 -3.95
CA ASP A 278 7.14 4.08 -3.06
C ASP A 278 8.45 3.56 -3.69
N ALA A 279 8.43 2.45 -4.42
CA ALA A 279 9.59 1.94 -5.14
C ALA A 279 10.02 2.85 -6.31
N ILE A 280 9.06 3.29 -7.14
CA ILE A 280 9.30 4.23 -8.23
C ILE A 280 9.81 5.57 -7.68
N GLN A 281 9.21 6.07 -6.59
CA GLN A 281 9.68 7.27 -5.91
C GLN A 281 11.16 7.13 -5.48
N SER A 282 11.57 5.95 -5.03
CA SER A 282 12.97 5.70 -4.64
C SER A 282 13.94 5.76 -5.82
N ILE A 283 13.49 5.45 -7.04
CA ILE A 283 14.26 5.65 -8.27
C ILE A 283 14.26 7.12 -8.66
N GLU A 284 13.12 7.81 -8.55
CA GLU A 284 12.99 9.23 -8.88
C GLU A 284 13.84 10.13 -7.97
N ASP A 285 13.89 9.83 -6.66
CA ASP A 285 14.55 10.67 -5.66
C ASP A 285 16.07 10.43 -5.58
N HIS A 286 16.56 9.31 -6.12
CA HIS A 286 17.98 8.97 -6.10
C HIS A 286 18.78 9.71 -7.20
N ALA A 287 20.02 10.09 -6.89
CA ALA A 287 20.89 10.84 -7.77
C ALA A 287 21.80 9.92 -8.58
N TRP A 288 21.30 9.44 -9.73
CA TRP A 288 22.00 8.50 -10.61
C TRP A 288 23.18 9.14 -11.37
N LYS A 289 24.25 8.36 -11.51
CA LYS A 289 25.51 8.72 -12.18
C LYS A 289 25.64 8.09 -13.56
N SER A 290 25.25 6.82 -13.72
CA SER A 290 25.31 6.14 -15.02
C SER A 290 24.24 6.67 -15.98
N ILE A 291 24.59 6.73 -17.26
CA ILE A 291 23.67 7.18 -18.31
C ILE A 291 22.43 6.26 -18.35
N ALA A 292 22.64 4.95 -18.23
CA ALA A 292 21.56 3.96 -18.22
C ALA A 292 20.52 4.23 -17.10
N MET A 293 20.97 4.47 -15.86
CA MET A 293 20.07 4.74 -14.74
C MET A 293 19.41 6.13 -14.83
N GLN A 294 20.12 7.13 -15.35
CA GLN A 294 19.55 8.46 -15.61
C GLN A 294 18.43 8.42 -16.65
N GLU A 295 18.58 7.64 -17.72
CA GLU A 295 17.54 7.45 -18.73
C GLU A 295 16.31 6.76 -18.13
N ILE A 296 16.48 5.66 -17.40
CA ILE A 296 15.38 4.94 -16.72
C ILE A 296 14.65 5.88 -15.76
N ALA A 297 15.37 6.57 -14.88
CA ALA A 297 14.77 7.53 -13.95
C ALA A 297 14.13 8.72 -14.67
N GLY A 298 14.68 9.14 -15.80
CA GLY A 298 14.15 10.20 -16.66
C GLY A 298 12.79 9.85 -17.24
N GLU A 299 12.61 8.62 -17.73
CA GLU A 299 11.31 8.12 -18.21
C GLU A 299 10.23 8.13 -17.12
N LEU A 300 10.61 7.87 -15.86
CA LEU A 300 9.70 7.89 -14.71
C LEU A 300 9.31 9.32 -14.29
N LYS A 301 10.21 10.29 -14.46
CA LYS A 301 9.98 11.71 -14.15
C LYS A 301 9.21 12.45 -15.24
N GLN A 302 9.45 12.10 -16.50
CA GLN A 302 8.86 12.78 -17.65
C GLN A 302 7.48 12.18 -18.00
N ASN A 303 6.43 12.69 -17.36
CA ASN A 303 5.08 12.53 -17.90
C ASN A 303 4.55 13.87 -18.44
N ARG A 304 3.81 13.80 -19.56
CA ARG A 304 3.34 14.91 -20.42
C ARG A 304 2.34 15.86 -19.71
N GLY A 305 2.74 16.44 -18.60
CA GLY A 305 2.19 17.68 -18.06
C GLY A 305 1.39 17.60 -16.76
N THR A 306 1.92 17.04 -15.65
CA THR A 306 1.72 17.65 -14.29
C THR A 306 2.30 16.90 -13.09
N ALA A 307 2.70 15.62 -13.17
CA ALA A 307 3.30 14.93 -12.02
C ALA A 307 4.12 13.69 -12.42
N SER A 308 5.05 13.26 -11.56
CA SER A 308 5.84 12.03 -11.74
C SER A 308 4.97 10.77 -11.68
N ILE A 309 5.48 9.64 -12.19
CA ILE A 309 4.73 8.37 -12.19
C ILE A 309 4.46 7.92 -10.76
N SER A 310 5.42 8.08 -9.83
CA SER A 310 5.21 7.74 -8.42
C SER A 310 4.01 8.49 -7.83
N PHE A 311 3.85 9.79 -8.13
CA PHE A 311 2.72 10.58 -7.66
C PHE A 311 1.38 10.08 -8.21
N ALA A 312 1.33 9.73 -9.50
CA ALA A 312 0.13 9.19 -10.14
C ALA A 312 -0.30 7.86 -9.49
N PHE A 313 0.65 6.95 -9.27
CA PHE A 313 0.40 5.67 -8.59
C PHE A 313 -0.04 5.89 -7.14
N LYS A 314 0.63 6.78 -6.40
CA LYS A 314 0.30 7.10 -5.00
C LYS A 314 -1.10 7.69 -4.86
N LYS A 315 -1.47 8.58 -5.77
CA LYS A 315 -2.82 9.17 -5.83
C LYS A 315 -3.87 8.10 -6.12
N LEU A 316 -3.63 7.22 -7.08
CA LEU A 316 -4.55 6.12 -7.39
C LEU A 316 -4.68 5.14 -6.22
N ALA A 317 -3.57 4.74 -5.59
CA ALA A 317 -3.56 3.92 -4.39
C ALA A 317 -4.37 4.55 -3.25
N GLY A 318 -4.20 5.85 -3.01
CA GLY A 318 -4.98 6.60 -2.01
C GLY A 318 -6.48 6.62 -2.31
N LEU A 319 -6.87 6.81 -3.57
CA LEU A 319 -8.28 6.76 -3.97
C LEU A 319 -8.91 5.38 -3.74
N ILE A 320 -8.16 4.31 -4.03
CA ILE A 320 -8.61 2.92 -3.80
C ILE A 320 -8.71 2.64 -2.29
N ASN A 321 -7.67 2.95 -1.52
CA ASN A 321 -7.69 2.71 -0.07
C ASN A 321 -8.81 3.50 0.64
N ASN A 322 -9.13 4.71 0.15
CA ASN A 322 -10.25 5.49 0.67
C ASN A 322 -11.61 4.88 0.36
N LEU A 323 -11.75 4.21 -0.80
CA LEU A 323 -12.95 3.46 -1.14
C LEU A 323 -13.16 2.29 -0.18
N ASP A 324 -12.09 1.55 0.13
CA ASP A 324 -12.10 0.39 1.02
C ASP A 324 -12.37 0.79 2.49
N ALA A 325 -11.88 1.97 2.90
CA ALA A 325 -12.04 2.49 4.25
C ALA A 325 -13.51 2.61 4.69
N ARG A 326 -14.44 2.69 3.74
CA ARG A 326 -15.89 2.66 4.00
C ARG A 326 -16.36 1.35 4.64
N ASN A 327 -15.69 0.23 4.36
CA ASN A 327 -16.06 -1.07 4.93
C ASN A 327 -15.78 -1.15 6.45
N ASN A 328 -14.98 -0.22 7.00
CA ASN A 328 -14.84 -0.09 8.44
C ASN A 328 -16.09 0.61 9.00
N VAL A 329 -16.90 -0.10 9.79
CA VAL A 329 -18.19 0.37 10.32
C VAL A 329 -18.12 1.76 10.94
N PHE A 330 -17.05 2.07 11.69
CA PHE A 330 -16.90 3.39 12.31
C PHE A 330 -16.55 4.47 11.29
N VAL A 331 -15.60 4.20 10.39
CA VAL A 331 -15.15 5.16 9.37
C VAL A 331 -16.20 5.36 8.29
N GLY A 332 -16.87 4.29 7.85
CA GLY A 332 -17.94 4.31 6.87
C GLY A 332 -19.17 5.06 7.35
N LEU A 333 -19.53 5.00 8.64
CA LEU A 333 -20.61 5.82 9.17
C LEU A 333 -20.26 7.32 9.05
N PHE A 334 -19.07 7.74 9.46
CA PHE A 334 -18.65 9.15 9.37
C PHE A 334 -18.43 9.64 7.93
N LEU A 335 -17.80 8.83 7.07
CA LEU A 335 -17.49 9.19 5.68
C LEU A 335 -18.71 9.10 4.75
N ASN A 336 -19.76 8.36 5.09
CA ASN A 336 -21.00 8.33 4.31
C ASN A 336 -22.02 9.39 4.80
N LEU A 337 -21.82 9.96 6.00
CA LEU A 337 -22.65 11.04 6.56
C LEU A 337 -22.19 12.44 6.10
N LEU A 338 -20.90 12.59 5.77
CA LEU A 338 -20.27 13.77 5.18
C LEU A 338 -20.08 13.59 3.68
#